data_AF-A0A951NJ82-F1
#
_entry.id   AF-A0A951NJ82-F1
#
_cell.length_a   1.000
_cell.length_b   1.000
_cell.length_c   1.000
_cell.angle_alpha   90.00
_cell.angle_beta   90.00
_cell.angle_gamma   90.00
#
_symmetry.space_group_name_H-M   'P 1'
#
loop_
_entity.id
_entity.type
_entity.pdbx_description
1 polymer ?
#
loop_
_entity_poly.entity_id
_entity_poly.type
_entity_poly.pdbx_seq_one_letter_code
_entity_poly.pdbx_strand_id
1 'polypeptide(L)'
;MCFQNLPVEFDAQGNARLKEGVADPYAYQKRDIDRSQVEKLLASNGHVKDVNLDPVTRVAGALSFHCVVDLEQRTVHEAHTVGTLFRGYEVILKGRDPRD
;
A
#
# COMPACT_ATOMS: atom_id res chain seq x y z
N MET A 1 9.03 4.75 25.96
CA MET A 1 10.40 4.86 25.41
C MET A 1 10.44 4.19 24.03
N CYS A 2 9.94 4.86 23.00
CA CYS A 2 9.79 4.28 21.65
C CYS A 2 11.04 4.47 20.76
N PHE A 3 11.99 5.32 21.17
CA PHE A 3 13.13 5.71 20.33
C PHE A 3 14.40 4.87 20.53
N GLN A 4 14.51 4.05 21.58
CA GLN A 4 15.73 3.27 21.86
C GLN A 4 16.01 2.16 20.84
N ASN A 5 14.97 1.68 20.15
CA ASN A 5 15.08 0.59 19.17
C ASN A 5 15.08 1.08 17.72
N LEU A 6 15.03 2.40 17.50
CA LEU A 6 15.06 2.95 16.14
C LEU A 6 16.51 3.01 15.64
N PRO A 7 16.77 2.71 14.37
CA PRO A 7 18.10 2.72 13.78
C PRO A 7 18.55 4.16 13.46
N VAL A 8 18.49 5.05 14.46
CA VAL A 8 18.82 6.46 14.34
C VAL A 8 19.97 6.84 15.27
N GLU A 9 20.79 7.79 14.84
CA GLU A 9 21.84 8.45 15.62
C GLU A 9 21.53 9.94 15.77
N PHE A 10 22.04 10.55 16.84
CA PHE A 10 21.82 11.97 17.13
C PHE A 10 23.16 12.71 17.04
N ASP A 11 23.17 13.84 16.37
CA ASP A 11 24.34 14.73 16.39
C ASP A 11 24.42 15.56 17.67
N ALA A 12 25.50 16.33 17.81
CA ALA A 12 25.75 17.18 18.98
C ALA A 12 24.68 18.29 19.17
N GLN A 13 23.88 18.57 18.14
CA GLN A 13 22.79 19.53 18.14
C GLN A 13 21.42 18.85 18.40
N GLY A 14 21.41 17.52 18.59
CA GLY A 14 20.20 16.75 18.85
C GLY A 14 19.37 16.41 17.60
N ASN A 15 19.90 16.60 16.40
CA ASN A 15 19.21 16.20 15.18
C ASN A 15 19.38 14.70 14.93
N ALA A 16 18.28 14.02 14.64
CA ALA A 16 18.26 12.59 14.33
C ALA A 16 18.63 12.32 12.86
N ARG A 17 19.42 11.27 12.62
CA ARG A 17 19.82 10.77 11.30
C ARG A 17 19.69 9.24 11.30
N LEU A 18 19.46 8.61 10.15
CA LEU A 18 19.58 7.15 10.05
C LEU A 18 21.05 6.74 10.20
N LYS A 19 21.30 5.63 10.89
CA LYS A 19 22.65 5.05 10.99
C LYS A 19 23.17 4.67 9.60
N GLU A 20 24.48 4.84 9.39
CA GLU A 20 25.13 4.47 8.13
C GLU A 20 24.90 2.98 7.81
N GLY A 21 24.60 2.68 6.54
CA GLY A 21 24.29 1.32 6.08
C GLY A 21 22.86 0.84 6.33
N VAL A 22 22.02 1.62 7.02
CA VAL A 22 20.59 1.33 7.16
C VAL A 22 19.86 1.86 5.94
N ALA A 23 19.15 0.98 5.23
CA ALA A 23 18.29 1.38 4.12
C ALA A 23 17.23 2.38 4.60
N ASP A 24 17.04 3.45 3.84
CA ASP A 24 16.00 4.43 4.14
C ASP A 24 14.62 3.75 4.03
N PRO A 25 13.89 3.60 5.16
CA PRO A 25 12.59 2.95 5.16
C PRO A 25 11.53 3.76 4.39
N TYR A 26 11.81 5.03 4.06
CA TYR A 26 10.96 5.89 3.26
C TYR A 26 11.42 6.01 1.80
N ALA A 27 12.49 5.30 1.39
CA ALA A 27 12.94 5.30 0.01
C ALA A 27 11.84 4.73 -0.91
N TYR A 28 11.32 5.59 -1.78
CA TYR A 28 10.34 5.20 -2.79
C TYR A 28 11.03 4.58 -4.00
N GLN A 29 10.71 3.32 -4.29
CA GLN A 29 11.13 2.67 -5.54
C GLN A 29 9.94 2.58 -6.48
N LYS A 30 10.08 3.21 -7.66
CA LYS A 30 9.13 3.00 -8.75
C LYS A 30 9.38 1.61 -9.35
N ARG A 31 8.35 0.76 -9.37
CA ARG A 31 8.31 -0.48 -10.15
C ARG A 31 7.30 -0.32 -11.27
N ASP A 32 7.73 -0.57 -12.49
CA ASP A 32 6.80 -0.73 -13.60
C ASP A 32 6.14 -2.12 -13.49
N ILE A 33 4.82 -2.16 -13.67
CA ILE A 33 4.04 -3.40 -13.60
C ILE A 33 3.76 -3.83 -15.04
N ASP A 34 4.33 -4.95 -15.47
CA ASP A 34 4.01 -5.57 -16.76
C ASP A 34 2.74 -6.43 -16.62
N ARG A 35 1.65 -5.99 -17.26
CA ARG A 35 0.36 -6.70 -17.29
C ARG A 35 0.14 -7.48 -18.60
N SER A 36 1.11 -7.51 -19.51
CA SER A 36 0.95 -8.08 -20.86
C SER A 36 0.51 -9.56 -20.84
N GLN A 37 1.00 -10.35 -19.88
CA GLN A 37 0.60 -11.75 -19.73
C GLN A 37 -0.86 -11.88 -19.26
N VAL A 38 -1.28 -11.05 -18.30
CA VAL A 38 -2.65 -11.06 -17.75
C VAL A 38 -3.65 -10.59 -18.80
N GLU A 39 -3.31 -9.57 -19.58
CA GLU A 39 -4.13 -9.08 -20.69
C GLU A 39 -4.33 -10.13 -21.77
N LYS A 40 -3.27 -10.88 -22.13
CA LYS A 40 -3.39 -12.02 -23.05
C LYS A 40 -4.34 -13.08 -22.49
N LEU A 41 -4.19 -13.44 -21.21
CA LEU A 41 -5.03 -14.45 -20.56
C LEU A 41 -6.51 -14.05 -20.56
N LEU A 42 -6.82 -12.79 -20.26
CA LEU A 42 -8.17 -12.23 -20.31
C LEU A 42 -8.78 -12.28 -21.71
N ALA A 43 -7.99 -11.98 -22.74
CA ALA A 43 -8.45 -11.98 -24.13
C ALA A 43 -8.66 -13.39 -24.70
N SER A 44 -7.82 -14.36 -24.31
CA SER A 44 -7.84 -15.71 -24.89
C SER A 44 -8.69 -16.73 -24.12
N ASN A 45 -8.98 -16.51 -22.84
CA ASN A 45 -9.62 -17.50 -21.99
C ASN A 45 -10.95 -17.02 -21.42
N GLY A 46 -12.05 -17.72 -21.75
CA GLY A 46 -13.37 -17.39 -21.24
C GLY A 46 -13.56 -17.60 -19.73
N HIS A 47 -12.72 -18.42 -19.09
CA HIS A 47 -12.76 -18.72 -17.65
C HIS A 47 -11.91 -17.77 -16.80
N VAL A 48 -11.08 -16.93 -17.43
CA VAL A 48 -10.34 -15.85 -16.76
C VAL A 48 -11.21 -14.59 -16.77
N LYS A 49 -11.43 -13.99 -15.60
CA LYS A 49 -12.36 -12.86 -15.40
C LYS A 49 -11.73 -11.71 -14.65
N ASP A 50 -12.04 -10.50 -15.09
CA ASP A 50 -11.88 -9.28 -14.29
C ASP A 50 -13.05 -9.19 -13.31
N VAL A 51 -12.74 -9.16 -12.01
CA VAL A 51 -13.71 -9.17 -10.91
C VAL A 51 -13.40 -8.02 -9.98
N ASN A 52 -14.39 -7.13 -9.84
CA ASN A 52 -14.32 -5.97 -8.97
C ASN A 52 -15.27 -6.12 -7.79
N LEU A 53 -14.71 -6.01 -6.58
CA LEU A 53 -15.41 -6.05 -5.31
C LEU A 53 -15.35 -4.65 -4.70
N ASP A 54 -16.35 -3.84 -5.02
CA ASP A 54 -16.49 -2.47 -4.53
C ASP A 54 -17.97 -2.16 -4.22
N PRO A 55 -18.35 -1.92 -2.94
CA PRO A 55 -17.49 -1.96 -1.76
C PRO A 55 -17.28 -3.38 -1.25
N VAL A 56 -16.16 -3.62 -0.56
CA VAL A 56 -16.05 -4.76 0.34
C VAL A 56 -16.92 -4.49 1.56
N THR A 57 -17.84 -5.40 1.87
CA THR A 57 -18.75 -5.28 3.02
C THR A 57 -18.22 -6.06 4.23
N ARG A 58 -18.80 -5.82 5.42
CA ARG A 58 -18.35 -6.38 6.72
C ARG A 58 -16.91 -5.99 7.11
N VAL A 59 -16.46 -4.83 6.63
CA VAL A 59 -15.22 -4.16 7.04
C VAL A 59 -15.53 -2.73 7.46
N ALA A 60 -14.64 -2.12 8.26
CA ALA A 60 -14.73 -0.71 8.60
C ALA A 60 -13.97 0.13 7.56
N GLY A 61 -14.51 1.30 7.20
CA GLY A 61 -13.89 2.20 6.22
C GLY A 61 -14.33 1.92 4.79
N ALA A 62 -13.46 2.25 3.83
CA ALA A 62 -13.74 2.15 2.39
C ALA A 62 -12.61 1.36 1.71
N LEU A 63 -12.94 0.15 1.27
CA LEU A 63 -12.00 -0.81 0.69
C LEU A 63 -12.61 -1.43 -0.55
N SER A 64 -11.80 -1.50 -1.60
CA SER A 64 -12.14 -2.16 -2.87
C SER A 64 -11.03 -3.13 -3.27
N PHE A 65 -11.41 -4.25 -3.92
CA PHE A 65 -10.48 -5.16 -4.58
C PHE A 65 -10.79 -5.24 -6.07
N HIS A 66 -9.74 -5.13 -6.89
CA HIS A 66 -9.81 -5.31 -8.33
C HIS A 66 -8.89 -6.47 -8.71
N CYS A 67 -9.47 -7.57 -9.22
CA CYS A 67 -8.75 -8.83 -9.38
C CYS A 67 -8.92 -9.41 -10.77
N VAL A 68 -7.90 -10.14 -11.23
CA VAL A 68 -8.02 -11.06 -12.36
C VAL A 68 -7.96 -12.49 -11.84
N VAL A 69 -9.05 -13.23 -12.03
CA VAL A 69 -9.25 -14.57 -11.46
C VAL A 69 -9.43 -15.62 -12.54
N ASP A 70 -8.82 -16.78 -12.37
CA ASP A 70 -9.07 -17.98 -13.16
C ASP A 70 -10.03 -18.89 -12.39
N LEU A 71 -11.26 -19.02 -12.90
CA LEU A 71 -12.31 -19.82 -12.25
C LEU A 71 -12.12 -21.32 -12.44
N GLU A 72 -11.42 -21.75 -13.48
CA GLU A 72 -11.14 -23.17 -13.75
C GLU A 72 -10.01 -23.67 -12.84
N GLN A 73 -8.89 -22.94 -12.81
CA GLN A 73 -7.74 -23.28 -11.97
C GLN A 73 -7.93 -22.85 -10.51
N ARG A 74 -8.95 -22.05 -10.21
CA ARG A 74 -9.25 -21.50 -8.88
C ARG A 74 -8.08 -20.68 -8.33
N THR A 75 -7.46 -19.88 -9.18
CA THR A 75 -6.31 -19.03 -8.83
C THR A 75 -6.57 -17.56 -9.11
N VAL A 76 -5.83 -16.68 -8.44
CA VAL A 76 -5.85 -15.24 -8.67
C VAL A 76 -4.53 -14.87 -9.34
N HIS A 77 -4.60 -14.31 -10.55
CA HIS A 77 -3.42 -13.87 -11.30
C HIS A 77 -2.93 -12.48 -10.86
N GLU A 78 -3.86 -11.61 -10.48
CA GLU A 78 -3.58 -10.24 -10.09
C GLU A 78 -4.63 -9.75 -9.08
N ALA A 79 -4.20 -8.94 -8.11
CA ALA A 79 -5.09 -8.30 -7.13
C ALA A 79 -4.56 -6.91 -6.75
N HIS A 80 -5.43 -5.91 -6.85
CA HIS A 80 -5.16 -4.54 -6.40
C HIS A 80 -6.09 -4.19 -5.25
N THR A 81 -5.52 -3.73 -4.15
CA THR A 81 -6.25 -3.14 -3.02
C THR A 81 -6.35 -1.64 -3.20
N VAL A 82 -7.56 -1.09 -3.10
CA VAL A 82 -7.78 0.35 -3.21
C VAL A 82 -8.48 0.86 -1.97
N GLY A 83 -7.85 1.82 -1.29
CA GLY A 83 -8.51 2.61 -0.26
C GLY A 83 -9.21 3.80 -0.91
N THR A 84 -10.53 3.84 -0.85
CA THR A 84 -11.35 4.84 -1.58
C THR A 84 -11.72 6.07 -0.74
N LEU A 85 -11.17 6.20 0.48
CA LEU A 85 -11.44 7.32 1.38
C LEU A 85 -10.15 7.92 1.96
N PHE A 86 -10.07 9.26 1.96
CA PHE A 86 -8.99 10.02 2.59
C PHE A 86 -9.57 11.17 3.42
N ARG A 87 -9.02 11.40 4.62
CA ARG A 87 -9.45 12.47 5.56
C ARG A 87 -8.39 13.53 5.85
N GLY A 88 -7.10 13.23 5.66
CA GLY A 88 -6.02 14.22 5.78
C GLY A 88 -5.68 14.70 7.20
N TYR A 89 -5.72 13.83 8.22
CA TYR A 89 -5.38 14.19 9.60
C TYR A 89 -3.98 14.81 9.74
N GLU A 90 -3.01 14.34 8.97
CA GLU A 90 -1.64 14.89 8.96
C GLU A 90 -1.59 16.38 8.61
N VAL A 91 -2.55 16.87 7.83
CA VAL A 91 -2.69 18.29 7.50
C VAL A 91 -3.48 19.01 8.60
N ILE A 92 -4.58 18.41 9.06
CA ILE A 92 -5.48 19.00 10.07
C ILE A 92 -4.79 19.21 11.41
N LEU A 93 -3.88 18.31 11.79
CA LEU A 93 -3.22 18.34 13.09
C LEU A 93 -2.00 19.27 13.15
N LYS A 94 -1.56 19.84 12.02
CA LYS A 94 -0.46 20.81 12.03
C LYS A 94 -0.86 22.04 12.85
N GLY A 95 -0.04 22.40 13.83
CA GLY A 95 -0.27 23.55 14.72
C GLY A 95 -1.33 23.32 15.80
N ARG A 96 -1.87 22.11 15.94
CA ARG A 96 -2.68 21.73 17.11
C ARG A 96 -1.79 21.50 18.33
N ASP A 97 -2.37 21.70 19.52
CA ASP A 97 -1.68 21.35 20.76
C ASP A 97 -1.48 19.82 20.80
N PRO A 98 -0.28 19.31 21.12
CA PRO A 98 -0.02 17.87 21.16
C PRO A 98 -0.87 17.06 22.15
N ARG A 99 -1.58 17.72 23.07
CA ARG A 99 -2.48 17.07 24.04
C ARG A 99 -3.90 16.85 23.51
N ASP A 100 -4.25 17.51 22.41
CA ASP A 100 -5.52 17.34 21.68
C ASP A 100 -5.46 16.12 20.74
#